data_AF-A0A8T4DDJ8-F1
#
_entry.id   AF-A0A8T4DDJ8-F1
#
_cell.length_a   1.000
_cell.length_b   1.000
_cell.length_c   1.000
_cell.angle_alpha   90.00
_cell.angle_beta   90.00
_cell.angle_gamma   90.00
#
_symmetry.space_group_name_H-M   'P 1'
#
loop_
_entity.id
_entity.type
_entity.pdbx_description
1 polymer ?
#
loop_
_entity_poly.entity_id
_entity_poly.type
_entity_poly.pdbx_seq_one_letter_code
_entity_poly.pdbx_strand_id
1 'polypeptide(L)'
;MTLRRNKLLFLGLLGVIILAVTGIVPQAVWALPPPQPQNATYVGTGNGSAVYFHYYPGPIDAKIFKVNLSGTIYDAYCIDIYTAISINDTLTVNGSLAEGNQSVNWTAINYILYTYNYSSPEVTDKDNESAAIQAAIWYFTSEPYGLFNASNTSQKYQFMTDPKTDWYDGRLENGSALVRDRAFEVINDTKANASTFKFPTRIELNASEEYVLQNQTVNLTATVYDQDDARIQGVTVKFAITEGNGTLDPDNGTTNDSGQFQVNFTGTDANATTVVAWVEGSYGTLLRGDILYPSSPVQNVSTITLIPRSIEELIVLPVPEQSTLVLTSTGVLALVGYVTYSRRKKKEE
;
A
#
# COMPACT_ATOMS: atom_id res chain seq x y z
N MET A 1 21.43 54.04 -42.00
CA MET A 1 20.11 54.36 -41.43
C MET A 1 19.26 54.87 -42.58
N THR A 2 18.59 53.96 -43.27
CA THR A 2 17.88 54.25 -44.53
C THR A 2 16.71 53.29 -44.63
N LEU A 3 15.50 53.81 -44.41
CA LEU A 3 14.25 53.09 -44.57
C LEU A 3 13.85 53.20 -46.06
N ARG A 4 13.65 52.08 -46.77
CA ARG A 4 12.95 52.07 -48.06
C ARG A 4 11.74 51.13 -48.01
N ARG A 5 10.60 51.74 -48.32
CA ARG A 5 9.26 51.20 -48.59
C ARG A 5 9.28 50.16 -49.72
N ASN A 6 8.30 49.25 -49.74
CA ASN A 6 7.25 49.26 -50.77
C ASN A 6 6.10 48.29 -50.45
N LYS A 7 4.87 48.77 -50.67
CA LYS A 7 3.60 48.03 -50.61
C LYS A 7 3.05 47.89 -52.04
N LEU A 8 2.37 46.75 -52.26
CA LEU A 8 1.24 46.47 -53.16
C LEU A 8 1.48 46.17 -54.66
N LEU A 9 1.11 44.94 -55.08
CA LEU A 9 0.02 44.55 -56.02
C LEU A 9 0.22 43.06 -56.45
N PHE A 10 -0.54 42.09 -55.91
CA PHE A 10 -1.82 41.49 -56.37
C PHE A 10 -1.77 40.71 -57.71
N LEU A 11 -1.81 39.36 -57.65
CA LEU A 11 -2.87 38.42 -58.12
C LEU A 11 -2.32 37.06 -58.62
N GLY A 12 -2.81 35.97 -57.99
CA GLY A 12 -3.20 34.72 -58.67
C GLY A 12 -2.20 33.56 -58.74
N LEU A 13 -2.31 32.58 -57.83
CA LEU A 13 -2.89 31.25 -58.10
C LEU A 13 -2.77 30.30 -56.89
N LEU A 14 -3.90 29.69 -56.54
CA LEU A 14 -4.13 28.35 -55.98
C LEU A 14 -2.95 27.59 -55.32
N GLY A 15 -3.12 27.22 -54.04
CA GLY A 15 -2.26 26.24 -53.38
C GLY A 15 -2.49 26.14 -51.87
N VAL A 16 -3.71 25.74 -51.47
CA VAL A 16 -3.97 25.26 -50.11
C VAL A 16 -3.18 23.96 -49.92
N ILE A 17 -2.12 24.01 -49.13
CA ILE A 17 -1.54 22.82 -48.50
C ILE A 17 -1.67 23.04 -46.99
N ILE A 18 -2.71 22.44 -46.44
CA ILE A 18 -2.82 22.12 -45.02
C ILE A 18 -1.70 21.12 -44.74
N LEU A 19 -0.56 21.59 -44.24
CA LEU A 19 0.39 20.73 -43.56
C LEU A 19 -0.20 20.41 -42.17
N ALA A 20 -1.07 19.41 -42.12
CA ALA A 20 -1.28 18.61 -40.92
C ALA A 20 -0.03 17.73 -40.77
N VAL A 21 1.06 18.32 -40.28
CA VAL A 21 2.20 17.54 -39.81
C VAL A 21 1.73 16.82 -38.56
N THR A 22 1.66 15.50 -38.67
CA THR A 22 1.45 14.54 -37.60
C THR A 22 2.54 14.74 -36.54
N GLY A 23 2.28 15.66 -35.63
CA GLY A 23 2.99 15.80 -34.37
C GLY A 23 2.53 14.71 -33.43
N ILE A 24 2.99 13.47 -33.67
CA ILE A 24 3.14 12.53 -32.56
C ILE A 24 4.31 13.07 -31.75
N VAL A 25 4.01 14.02 -30.87
CA VAL A 25 4.89 14.29 -29.75
C VAL A 25 4.83 13.00 -28.93
N PRO A 26 5.93 12.28 -28.71
CA PRO A 26 5.94 11.26 -27.68
C PRO A 26 5.66 12.02 -26.39
N GLN A 27 4.40 12.01 -25.94
CA GLN A 27 4.09 12.49 -24.62
C GLN A 27 4.87 11.56 -23.72
N ALA A 28 5.92 12.11 -23.09
CA ALA A 28 6.52 11.47 -21.95
C ALA A 28 5.34 11.10 -21.05
N VAL A 29 5.15 9.80 -20.84
CA VAL A 29 4.27 9.29 -19.80
C VAL A 29 4.90 9.82 -18.53
N TRP A 30 4.43 10.98 -18.08
CA TRP A 30 4.72 11.43 -16.74
C TRP A 30 4.04 10.39 -15.88
N ALA A 31 4.80 9.39 -15.44
CA ALA A 31 4.37 8.53 -14.35
C ALA A 31 3.85 9.49 -13.28
N LEU A 32 2.58 9.33 -12.89
CA LEU A 32 2.06 10.04 -11.74
C LEU A 32 3.09 9.89 -10.62
N PRO A 33 3.45 10.97 -9.92
CA PRO A 33 4.39 10.85 -8.83
C PRO A 33 3.85 9.74 -7.92
N PRO A 34 4.70 8.76 -7.52
CA PRO A 34 4.24 7.69 -6.65
C PRO A 34 3.54 8.31 -5.44
N PRO A 35 2.51 7.64 -4.88
CA PRO A 35 1.76 8.16 -3.75
C PRO A 35 2.75 8.74 -2.73
N GLN A 36 2.63 10.05 -2.51
CA GLN A 36 3.61 10.74 -1.67
C GLN A 36 3.51 10.15 -0.25
N PRO A 37 4.65 9.91 0.43
CA PRO A 37 4.61 9.50 1.82
C PRO A 37 3.83 10.55 2.60
N GLN A 38 2.74 10.13 3.25
CA GLN A 38 1.98 11.01 4.12
C GLN A 38 2.68 11.07 5.46
N ASN A 39 2.75 12.25 6.06
CA ASN A 39 3.31 12.42 7.39
C ASN A 39 2.21 12.23 8.42
N ALA A 40 2.47 11.35 9.38
CA ALA A 40 1.68 11.16 10.57
C ALA A 40 2.44 11.76 11.78
N THR A 41 1.74 12.13 12.83
CA THR A 41 2.35 12.71 14.04
C THR A 41 1.87 11.95 15.26
N TYR A 42 2.79 11.55 16.13
CA TYR A 42 2.42 10.92 17.40
C TYR A 42 1.85 11.98 18.36
N VAL A 43 0.61 11.79 18.80
CA VAL A 43 -0.14 12.79 19.60
C VAL A 43 -0.44 12.34 21.02
N GLY A 44 -0.17 11.09 21.38
CA GLY A 44 -0.33 10.60 22.75
C GLY A 44 -0.71 9.13 22.81
N THR A 45 -1.27 8.70 23.94
CA THR A 45 -1.65 7.31 24.20
C THR A 45 -3.14 7.16 24.51
N GLY A 46 -3.63 5.92 24.46
CA GLY A 46 -4.98 5.52 24.83
C GLY A 46 -4.99 4.43 25.90
N ASN A 47 -5.94 3.49 25.78
CA ASN A 47 -6.06 2.35 26.67
C ASN A 47 -4.76 1.54 26.78
N GLY A 48 -4.53 0.98 27.95
CA GLY A 48 -3.36 0.14 28.22
C GLY A 48 -2.85 0.30 29.64
N SER A 49 -1.86 -0.51 29.97
CA SER A 49 -1.33 -0.66 31.32
C SER A 49 0.19 -0.58 31.31
N ALA A 50 0.74 -0.14 32.44
CA ALA A 50 2.18 -0.19 32.66
C ALA A 50 2.60 -1.62 33.00
N VAL A 51 3.61 -2.15 32.32
CA VAL A 51 4.14 -3.49 32.53
C VAL A 51 5.63 -3.44 32.79
N TYR A 52 6.13 -4.34 33.64
CA TYR A 52 7.56 -4.48 33.84
C TYR A 52 8.23 -5.13 32.63
N PHE A 53 9.46 -4.68 32.37
CA PHE A 53 10.36 -5.22 31.36
C PHE A 53 11.78 -5.12 31.91
N HIS A 54 12.51 -6.24 31.95
CA HIS A 54 13.80 -6.30 32.65
C HIS A 54 14.84 -5.29 32.11
N TYR A 55 14.78 -4.98 30.81
CA TYR A 55 15.73 -4.06 30.18
C TYR A 55 15.64 -2.63 30.72
N TYR A 56 14.46 -2.21 31.19
CA TYR A 56 14.25 -0.87 31.74
C TYR A 56 14.21 -0.90 33.28
N PRO A 57 14.68 0.17 33.94
CA PRO A 57 14.72 0.24 35.40
C PRO A 57 13.33 0.36 36.05
N GLY A 58 12.27 0.54 35.27
CA GLY A 58 10.90 0.72 35.75
C GLY A 58 9.89 0.15 34.76
N PRO A 59 8.59 0.21 35.09
CA PRO A 59 7.56 -0.25 34.19
C PRO A 59 7.51 0.63 32.93
N ILE A 60 7.15 0.02 31.81
CA ILE A 60 6.96 0.67 30.52
C ILE A 60 5.48 0.68 30.15
N ASP A 61 5.07 1.69 29.40
CA ASP A 61 3.68 1.84 28.96
C ASP A 61 3.36 0.90 27.79
N ALA A 62 2.67 -0.21 28.07
CA ALA A 62 2.05 -1.05 27.04
C ALA A 62 0.65 -0.49 26.72
N LYS A 63 0.61 0.56 25.89
CA LYS A 63 -0.59 1.33 25.57
C LYS A 63 -0.84 1.43 24.08
N ILE A 64 -2.09 1.72 23.72
CA ILE A 64 -2.46 2.19 22.38
C ILE A 64 -1.77 3.53 22.13
N PHE A 65 -1.17 3.67 20.95
CA PHE A 65 -0.59 4.91 20.47
C PHE A 65 -1.65 5.64 19.65
N LYS A 66 -1.77 6.95 19.84
CA LYS A 66 -2.63 7.83 19.06
C LYS A 66 -1.77 8.57 18.05
N VAL A 67 -2.09 8.41 16.77
CA VAL A 67 -1.35 9.04 15.67
C VAL A 67 -2.31 9.89 14.84
N ASN A 68 -1.98 11.17 14.68
CA ASN A 68 -2.73 12.07 13.80
C ASN A 68 -2.18 11.98 12.38
N LEU A 69 -3.06 11.66 11.44
CA LEU A 69 -2.78 11.72 10.02
C LEU A 69 -3.84 12.61 9.36
N SER A 70 -3.39 13.73 8.76
CA SER A 70 -4.25 14.65 8.01
C SER A 70 -5.50 15.11 8.78
N GLY A 71 -5.40 15.25 10.11
CA GLY A 71 -6.50 15.68 10.98
C GLY A 71 -7.36 14.55 11.57
N THR A 72 -7.11 13.29 11.19
CA THR A 72 -7.79 12.13 11.76
C THR A 72 -6.87 11.39 12.73
N ILE A 73 -7.37 11.03 13.90
CA ILE A 73 -6.61 10.28 14.91
C ILE A 73 -6.87 8.78 14.74
N TYR A 74 -5.79 8.03 14.61
CA TYR A 74 -5.78 6.59 14.47
C TYR A 74 -5.13 5.93 15.68
N ASP A 75 -5.61 4.72 15.99
CA ASP A 75 -5.00 3.86 16.98
C ASP A 75 -3.89 3.03 16.35
N ALA A 76 -2.79 2.90 17.06
CA ALA A 76 -1.61 2.17 16.64
C ALA A 76 -0.98 1.40 17.80
N TYR A 77 -0.16 0.43 17.45
CA TYR A 77 0.72 -0.29 18.36
C TYR A 77 2.17 0.00 18.04
N CYS A 78 2.98 0.07 19.09
CA CYS A 78 4.42 0.16 19.01
C CYS A 78 5.01 -1.14 18.44
N ILE A 79 5.84 -1.04 17.41
CA ILE A 79 6.50 -2.21 16.79
C ILE A 79 7.87 -2.46 17.43
N ASP A 80 8.60 -1.43 17.86
CA ASP A 80 9.92 -1.58 18.49
C ASP A 80 9.90 -1.11 19.94
N ILE A 81 10.03 -2.03 20.89
CA ILE A 81 10.06 -1.74 22.33
C ILE A 81 11.32 -0.97 22.78
N TYR A 82 12.40 -0.99 21.99
CA TYR A 82 13.69 -0.44 22.38
C TYR A 82 13.98 0.97 21.87
N THR A 83 13.12 1.47 20.99
CA THR A 83 13.22 2.81 20.42
C THR A 83 12.26 3.72 21.18
N ALA A 84 12.67 4.97 21.40
CA ALA A 84 11.83 5.95 22.08
C ALA A 84 11.02 6.74 21.05
N ILE A 85 9.83 7.21 21.45
CA ILE A 85 9.04 8.20 20.72
C ILE A 85 8.57 9.27 21.70
N SER A 86 8.50 10.51 21.22
CA SER A 86 8.00 11.67 21.95
C SER A 86 6.81 12.29 21.23
N ILE A 87 5.89 12.89 21.99
CA ILE A 87 4.75 13.61 21.42
C ILE A 87 5.27 14.68 20.46
N ASN A 88 4.62 14.78 19.29
CA ASN A 88 4.98 15.58 18.12
C ASN A 88 6.08 15.02 17.21
N ASP A 89 6.63 13.85 17.51
CA ASP A 89 7.50 13.16 16.56
C ASP A 89 6.73 12.85 15.27
N THR A 90 7.41 13.09 14.14
CA THR A 90 6.86 12.83 12.80
C THR A 90 7.21 11.42 12.36
N LEU A 91 6.20 10.73 11.84
CA LEU A 91 6.26 9.40 11.27
C LEU A 91 5.86 9.49 9.79
N THR A 92 6.40 8.62 8.97
CA THR A 92 6.07 8.51 7.54
C THR A 92 5.23 7.28 7.31
N VAL A 93 4.13 7.42 6.56
CA VAL A 93 3.30 6.30 6.13
C VAL A 93 4.04 5.53 5.05
N ASN A 94 4.47 4.31 5.37
CA ASN A 94 5.38 3.52 4.55
C ASN A 94 4.77 2.16 4.17
N GLY A 95 3.65 2.21 3.45
CA GLY A 95 3.08 1.06 2.76
C GLY A 95 2.55 -0.06 3.65
N SER A 96 2.37 -1.24 3.04
CA SER A 96 1.93 -2.46 3.74
C SER A 96 2.93 -2.85 4.83
N LEU A 97 2.43 -3.38 5.95
CA LEU A 97 3.27 -3.86 7.05
C LEU A 97 4.25 -4.99 6.62
N ALA A 98 4.07 -5.59 5.44
CA ALA A 98 5.00 -6.55 4.84
C ALA A 98 6.34 -5.97 4.36
N GLU A 99 6.46 -4.64 4.19
CA GLU A 99 7.67 -3.98 3.65
C GLU A 99 8.72 -3.65 4.74
N GLY A 100 8.59 -4.23 5.93
CA GLY A 100 9.43 -3.96 7.11
C GLY A 100 10.79 -4.67 7.13
N ASN A 101 11.45 -4.67 8.31
CA ASN A 101 12.63 -5.49 8.58
C ASN A 101 12.34 -6.97 8.28
N GLN A 102 13.09 -7.60 7.38
CA GLN A 102 12.88 -9.00 6.98
C GLN A 102 13.09 -10.03 8.12
N SER A 103 13.67 -9.60 9.24
CA SER A 103 13.84 -10.46 10.42
C SER A 103 12.57 -10.54 11.29
N VAL A 104 11.56 -9.71 11.04
CA VAL A 104 10.29 -9.70 11.80
C VAL A 104 9.25 -10.54 11.08
N ASN A 105 8.53 -11.37 11.83
CA ASN A 105 7.40 -12.15 11.31
C ASN A 105 6.16 -11.26 11.13
N TRP A 106 6.06 -10.57 10.00
CA TRP A 106 4.94 -9.66 9.69
C TRP A 106 3.60 -10.37 9.55
N THR A 107 3.58 -11.66 9.21
CA THR A 107 2.37 -12.47 9.17
C THR A 107 1.77 -12.62 10.56
N ALA A 108 2.60 -12.89 11.57
CA ALA A 108 2.17 -12.94 12.96
C ALA A 108 1.59 -11.59 13.43
N ILE A 109 2.24 -10.48 13.08
CA ILE A 109 1.75 -9.15 13.46
C ILE A 109 0.41 -8.84 12.80
N ASN A 110 0.28 -9.06 11.49
CA ASN A 110 -1.00 -8.83 10.81
C ASN A 110 -2.11 -9.75 11.31
N TYR A 111 -1.80 -11.00 11.66
CA TYR A 111 -2.76 -11.91 12.28
C TYR A 111 -3.27 -11.34 13.61
N ILE A 112 -2.37 -10.84 14.47
CA ILE A 112 -2.75 -10.23 15.75
C ILE A 112 -3.66 -9.01 15.52
N LEU A 113 -3.24 -8.08 14.64
CA LEU A 113 -3.99 -6.85 14.36
C LEU A 113 -5.37 -7.12 13.77
N TYR A 114 -5.49 -8.15 12.94
CA TYR A 114 -6.76 -8.54 12.32
C TYR A 114 -7.69 -9.26 13.30
N THR A 115 -7.13 -10.16 14.11
CA THR A 115 -7.91 -11.09 14.96
C THR A 115 -8.32 -10.45 16.28
N TYR A 116 -7.45 -9.64 16.87
CA TYR A 116 -7.63 -9.11 18.22
C TYR A 116 -8.00 -7.63 18.20
N ASN A 117 -9.17 -7.34 18.78
CA ASN A 117 -9.71 -5.99 18.86
C ASN A 117 -10.05 -5.63 20.31
N TYR A 118 -9.20 -4.80 20.93
CA TYR A 118 -9.40 -4.31 22.30
C TYR A 118 -10.71 -3.53 22.50
N SER A 119 -11.26 -2.98 21.41
CA SER A 119 -12.52 -2.23 21.42
C SER A 119 -13.76 -3.11 21.24
N SER A 120 -13.60 -4.44 21.11
CA SER A 120 -14.72 -5.38 21.05
C SER A 120 -15.64 -5.21 22.27
N PRO A 121 -16.98 -5.25 22.11
CA PRO A 121 -17.92 -5.19 23.22
C PRO A 121 -17.75 -6.29 24.27
N GLU A 122 -17.15 -7.42 23.87
CA GLU A 122 -16.88 -8.57 24.75
C GLU A 122 -15.69 -8.32 25.69
N VAL A 123 -14.81 -7.37 25.35
CA VAL A 123 -13.66 -7.00 26.17
C VAL A 123 -14.12 -6.09 27.30
N THR A 124 -14.18 -6.65 28.51
CA THR A 124 -14.58 -5.91 29.72
C THR A 124 -13.46 -5.07 30.31
N ASP A 125 -12.21 -5.48 30.14
CA ASP A 125 -11.02 -4.77 30.60
C ASP A 125 -10.15 -4.35 29.41
N LYS A 126 -10.46 -3.17 28.87
CA LYS A 126 -9.80 -2.63 27.68
C LYS A 126 -8.34 -2.29 27.91
N ASP A 127 -7.97 -1.92 29.14
CA ASP A 127 -6.60 -1.54 29.47
C ASP A 127 -5.70 -2.77 29.52
N ASN A 128 -6.13 -3.85 30.17
CA ASN A 128 -5.36 -5.09 30.18
C ASN A 128 -5.34 -5.78 28.80
N GLU A 129 -6.44 -5.74 28.03
CA GLU A 129 -6.45 -6.31 26.67
C GLU A 129 -5.52 -5.54 25.72
N SER A 130 -5.55 -4.19 25.75
CA SER A 130 -4.65 -3.38 24.92
C SER A 130 -3.18 -3.63 25.27
N ALA A 131 -2.87 -3.73 26.57
CA ALA A 131 -1.52 -4.03 27.03
C ALA A 131 -1.08 -5.44 26.62
N ALA A 132 -1.98 -6.42 26.65
CA ALA A 132 -1.68 -7.79 26.26
C ALA A 132 -1.42 -7.92 24.75
N ILE A 133 -2.21 -7.23 23.91
CA ILE A 133 -1.98 -7.17 22.46
C ILE A 133 -0.63 -6.49 22.18
N GLN A 134 -0.34 -5.36 22.83
CA GLN A 134 0.93 -4.65 22.68
C GLN A 134 2.13 -5.52 23.11
N ALA A 135 2.00 -6.27 24.21
CA ALA A 135 3.01 -7.22 24.70
C ALA A 135 3.24 -8.38 23.72
N ALA A 136 2.17 -8.94 23.15
CA ALA A 136 2.26 -9.99 22.13
C ALA A 136 2.96 -9.50 20.86
N ILE A 137 2.68 -8.27 20.41
CA ILE A 137 3.38 -7.64 19.29
C ILE A 137 4.88 -7.53 19.61
N TRP A 138 5.25 -7.03 20.79
CA TRP A 138 6.65 -6.93 21.20
C TRP A 138 7.35 -8.28 21.26
N TYR A 139 6.68 -9.36 21.68
CA TYR A 139 7.25 -10.71 21.67
C TYR A 139 7.74 -11.13 20.27
N PHE A 140 6.93 -10.88 19.23
CA PHE A 140 7.29 -11.23 17.85
C PHE A 140 8.29 -10.25 17.22
N THR A 141 8.17 -8.95 17.50
CA THR A 141 9.06 -7.95 16.89
C THR A 141 10.45 -7.92 17.51
N SER A 142 10.58 -8.41 18.76
CA SER A 142 11.87 -8.53 19.46
C SER A 142 12.52 -9.92 19.34
N GLU A 143 11.89 -10.88 18.66
CA GLU A 143 12.45 -12.21 18.38
C GLU A 143 13.89 -12.17 17.83
N PRO A 144 14.27 -11.26 16.90
CA PRO A 144 15.63 -11.19 16.37
C PRO A 144 16.73 -10.93 17.42
N TYR A 145 16.37 -10.43 18.61
CA TYR A 145 17.33 -10.18 19.68
C TYR A 145 17.68 -11.43 20.50
N GLY A 146 16.98 -12.55 20.30
CA GLY A 146 17.23 -13.83 20.98
C GLY A 146 16.75 -13.87 22.43
N LEU A 147 16.90 -15.01 23.09
CA LEU A 147 16.35 -15.23 24.44
C LEU A 147 17.02 -14.37 25.52
N PHE A 148 16.28 -14.07 26.58
CA PHE A 148 16.78 -13.41 27.78
C PHE A 148 18.00 -14.13 28.37
N ASN A 149 18.98 -13.35 28.80
CA ASN A 149 20.20 -13.84 29.45
C ASN A 149 20.36 -13.17 30.82
N ALA A 150 20.10 -13.92 31.89
CA ALA A 150 20.23 -13.45 33.27
C ALA A 150 21.65 -12.98 33.64
N SER A 151 22.68 -13.36 32.88
CA SER A 151 24.06 -12.90 33.10
C SER A 151 24.34 -11.51 32.49
N ASN A 152 23.45 -11.00 31.64
CA ASN A 152 23.56 -9.70 31.00
C ASN A 152 22.16 -9.07 30.83
N THR A 153 21.64 -8.51 31.91
CA THR A 153 20.29 -7.94 31.97
C THR A 153 20.14 -6.64 31.16
N SER A 154 21.24 -6.05 30.70
CA SER A 154 21.25 -4.84 29.87
C SER A 154 21.30 -5.11 28.36
N GLN A 155 21.38 -6.38 27.95
CA GLN A 155 21.32 -6.75 26.54
C GLN A 155 19.86 -6.63 26.02
N LYS A 156 19.69 -6.25 24.75
CA LYS A 156 18.40 -6.43 24.06
C LYS A 156 18.12 -7.92 23.87
N TYR A 157 16.90 -8.34 24.19
CA TYR A 157 16.40 -9.70 24.06
C TYR A 157 14.93 -9.72 23.59
N GLN A 158 14.43 -10.91 23.31
CA GLN A 158 13.04 -11.15 22.97
C GLN A 158 12.18 -10.99 24.22
N PHE A 159 11.33 -9.96 24.21
CA PHE A 159 10.40 -9.66 25.28
C PHE A 159 9.59 -10.90 25.69
N MET A 160 9.35 -11.10 26.99
CA MET A 160 8.64 -12.26 27.57
C MET A 160 9.37 -13.60 27.44
N THR A 161 10.68 -13.58 27.24
CA THR A 161 11.53 -14.77 27.41
C THR A 161 12.22 -14.84 28.78
N ASP A 162 12.07 -13.80 29.62
CA ASP A 162 12.40 -13.87 31.04
C ASP A 162 11.47 -14.88 31.76
N PRO A 163 12.00 -15.89 32.48
CA PRO A 163 11.20 -16.93 33.13
C PRO A 163 10.09 -16.40 34.07
N LYS A 164 8.96 -17.13 34.10
CA LYS A 164 7.70 -16.75 34.81
C LYS A 164 7.85 -16.50 36.32
N THR A 165 8.96 -16.93 36.95
CA THR A 165 9.22 -16.76 38.37
C THR A 165 9.51 -15.31 38.76
N ASP A 166 9.82 -14.46 37.79
CA ASP A 166 10.33 -13.12 38.07
C ASP A 166 9.23 -12.08 37.85
N TRP A 167 9.34 -10.93 38.53
CA TRP A 167 8.37 -9.82 38.49
C TRP A 167 8.37 -9.04 37.17
N TYR A 168 9.06 -9.54 36.14
CA TYR A 168 9.31 -8.87 34.88
C TYR A 168 8.46 -9.45 33.74
N ASP A 169 8.58 -8.77 32.60
CA ASP A 169 8.00 -9.10 31.31
C ASP A 169 6.49 -9.32 31.28
N GLY A 170 5.78 -8.20 31.14
CA GLY A 170 4.32 -8.19 30.95
C GLY A 170 3.53 -8.28 32.25
N ARG A 171 4.19 -8.26 33.42
CA ARG A 171 3.52 -8.16 34.72
C ARG A 171 3.21 -6.72 35.06
N LEU A 172 2.05 -6.51 35.68
CA LEU A 172 1.59 -5.20 36.15
C LEU A 172 2.36 -4.73 37.39
N GLU A 173 2.24 -3.43 37.73
CA GLU A 173 2.87 -2.83 38.92
C GLU A 173 2.54 -3.55 40.24
N ASN A 174 1.33 -4.10 40.35
CA ASN A 174 0.90 -4.89 41.51
C ASN A 174 1.41 -6.35 41.50
N GLY A 175 2.29 -6.71 40.56
CA GLY A 175 2.84 -8.06 40.37
C GLY A 175 1.91 -9.04 39.64
N SER A 176 0.68 -8.62 39.30
CA SER A 176 -0.29 -9.45 38.60
C SER A 176 0.22 -9.88 37.22
N ALA A 177 -0.05 -11.14 36.87
CA ALA A 177 0.31 -11.72 35.58
C ALA A 177 -0.79 -11.60 34.53
N LEU A 178 -1.88 -10.84 34.79
CA LEU A 178 -3.03 -10.78 33.88
C LEU A 178 -2.66 -10.42 32.44
N VAL A 179 -1.88 -9.34 32.24
CA VAL A 179 -1.42 -8.92 30.91
C VAL A 179 -0.50 -9.97 30.29
N ARG A 180 0.48 -10.47 31.05
CA ARG A 180 1.42 -11.50 30.60
C ARG A 180 0.73 -12.79 30.15
N ASP A 181 -0.16 -13.33 30.98
CA ASP A 181 -0.85 -14.59 30.71
C ASP A 181 -1.79 -14.42 29.51
N ARG A 182 -2.53 -13.29 29.42
CA ARG A 182 -3.34 -12.96 28.24
C ARG A 182 -2.49 -12.80 26.97
N ALA A 183 -1.35 -12.13 27.05
CA ALA A 183 -0.43 -12.01 25.91
C ALA A 183 0.09 -13.38 25.44
N PHE A 184 0.33 -14.33 26.35
CA PHE A 184 0.69 -15.70 25.96
C PHE A 184 -0.45 -16.45 25.27
N GLU A 185 -1.71 -16.21 25.62
CA GLU A 185 -2.85 -16.74 24.86
C GLU A 185 -2.81 -16.23 23.41
N VAL A 186 -2.66 -14.92 23.22
CA VAL A 186 -2.53 -14.29 21.89
C VAL A 186 -1.34 -14.87 21.12
N ILE A 187 -0.17 -14.99 21.77
CA ILE A 187 1.05 -15.53 21.14
C ILE A 187 0.85 -16.99 20.71
N ASN A 188 0.27 -17.83 21.57
CA ASN A 188 0.08 -19.25 21.28
C ASN A 188 -0.91 -19.47 20.14
N ASP A 189 -2.02 -18.73 20.15
CA ASP A 189 -2.99 -18.72 19.07
C ASP A 189 -2.36 -18.23 17.75
N THR A 190 -1.59 -17.14 17.80
CA THR A 190 -0.85 -16.62 16.65
C THR A 190 0.13 -17.65 16.08
N LYS A 191 0.90 -18.34 16.92
CA LYS A 191 1.82 -19.41 16.47
C LYS A 191 1.09 -20.57 15.81
N ALA A 192 -0.12 -20.90 16.27
CA ALA A 192 -0.92 -21.97 15.69
C ALA A 192 -1.52 -21.57 14.34
N ASN A 193 -1.94 -20.31 14.19
CA ASN A 193 -2.85 -19.92 13.10
C ASN A 193 -2.27 -18.95 12.07
N ALA A 194 -1.23 -18.17 12.41
CA ALA A 194 -0.72 -17.13 11.52
C ALA A 194 -0.21 -17.67 10.18
N SER A 195 0.33 -18.89 10.13
CA SER A 195 0.78 -19.50 8.87
C SER A 195 -0.33 -19.77 7.85
N THR A 196 -1.59 -19.78 8.29
CA THR A 196 -2.77 -19.93 7.42
C THR A 196 -3.42 -18.60 7.07
N PHE A 197 -2.98 -17.52 7.73
CA PHE A 197 -3.52 -16.19 7.54
C PHE A 197 -3.00 -15.60 6.22
N LYS A 198 -3.92 -15.05 5.43
CA LYS A 198 -3.62 -14.43 4.14
C LYS A 198 -4.09 -12.99 4.19
N PHE A 199 -3.22 -12.09 3.76
CA PHE A 199 -3.57 -10.68 3.62
C PHE A 199 -2.97 -10.13 2.33
N PRO A 200 -3.70 -9.25 1.61
CA PRO A 200 -3.18 -8.57 0.44
C PRO A 200 -1.87 -7.84 0.77
N THR A 201 -0.87 -8.03 -0.07
CA THR A 201 0.41 -7.29 -0.04
C THR A 201 0.67 -6.60 -1.36
N ARG A 202 0.12 -7.11 -2.46
CA ARG A 202 0.35 -6.62 -3.82
C ARG A 202 -0.87 -6.81 -4.70
N ILE A 203 -1.09 -5.86 -5.62
CA ILE A 203 -2.07 -5.94 -6.69
C ILE A 203 -1.33 -5.74 -8.01
N GLU A 204 -1.71 -6.50 -9.04
CA GLU A 204 -1.28 -6.27 -10.42
C GLU A 204 -2.50 -5.94 -11.27
N LEU A 205 -2.38 -4.94 -12.13
CA LEU A 205 -3.44 -4.50 -13.02
C LEU A 205 -2.99 -4.67 -14.47
N ASN A 206 -3.72 -5.49 -15.23
CA ASN A 206 -3.42 -5.75 -16.64
C ASN A 206 -4.64 -5.48 -17.53
N ALA A 207 -4.41 -4.89 -18.70
CA ALA A 207 -5.41 -4.79 -19.73
C ALA A 207 -5.31 -5.95 -20.72
N SER A 208 -6.45 -6.36 -21.27
CA SER A 208 -6.52 -7.35 -22.36
C SER A 208 -5.90 -6.86 -23.66
N GLU A 209 -5.81 -5.53 -23.85
CA GLU A 209 -5.25 -4.87 -25.02
C GLU A 209 -4.39 -3.67 -24.58
N GLU A 210 -3.41 -3.29 -25.40
CA GLU A 210 -2.53 -2.14 -25.12
C GLU A 210 -3.21 -0.77 -25.30
N TYR A 211 -4.38 -0.73 -25.96
CA TYR A 211 -5.18 0.47 -26.19
C TYR A 211 -6.66 0.12 -26.33
N VAL A 212 -7.52 1.14 -26.26
CA VAL A 212 -8.97 1.00 -26.39
C VAL A 212 -9.44 1.96 -27.48
N LEU A 213 -10.01 1.48 -28.58
CA LEU A 213 -10.59 2.42 -29.54
C LEU A 213 -11.76 3.17 -28.89
N GLN A 214 -11.99 4.42 -29.27
CA GLN A 214 -13.12 5.18 -28.77
C GLN A 214 -14.44 4.41 -28.93
N ASN A 215 -15.25 4.42 -27.86
CA ASN A 215 -16.51 3.67 -27.73
C ASN A 215 -16.37 2.15 -27.89
N GLN A 216 -15.17 1.60 -27.70
CA GLN A 216 -14.94 0.16 -27.56
C GLN A 216 -14.61 -0.17 -26.11
N THR A 217 -14.77 -1.45 -25.81
CA THR A 217 -14.57 -1.99 -24.46
C THR A 217 -13.40 -2.95 -24.45
N VAL A 218 -12.59 -2.87 -23.41
CA VAL A 218 -11.55 -3.86 -23.08
C VAL A 218 -11.73 -4.34 -21.66
N ASN A 219 -11.21 -5.53 -21.39
CA ASN A 219 -11.17 -6.07 -20.03
C ASN A 219 -9.92 -5.57 -19.31
N LEU A 220 -10.09 -5.09 -18.08
CA LEU A 220 -9.01 -4.89 -17.11
C LEU A 220 -9.11 -5.96 -16.04
N THR A 221 -8.00 -6.59 -15.70
CA THR A 221 -7.93 -7.67 -14.73
C THR A 221 -6.98 -7.28 -13.60
N ALA A 222 -7.53 -7.13 -12.40
CA ALA A 222 -6.77 -7.02 -11.17
C ALA A 222 -6.47 -8.42 -10.61
N THR A 223 -5.22 -8.67 -10.26
CA THR A 223 -4.78 -9.90 -9.57
C THR A 223 -4.21 -9.52 -8.21
N VAL A 224 -4.71 -10.12 -7.13
CA VAL A 224 -4.27 -9.82 -5.75
C VAL A 224 -3.41 -10.94 -5.21
N TYR A 225 -2.29 -10.59 -4.58
CA TYR A 225 -1.30 -11.51 -4.01
C TYR A 225 -1.16 -11.31 -2.49
N ASP A 226 -0.86 -12.41 -1.79
CA ASP A 226 -0.55 -12.43 -0.36
C ASP A 226 0.94 -12.26 -0.07
N GLN A 227 1.30 -12.31 1.22
CA GLN A 227 2.67 -12.17 1.69
C GLN A 227 3.63 -13.25 1.16
N ASP A 228 3.12 -14.36 0.64
CA ASP A 228 3.88 -15.48 0.10
C ASP A 228 3.84 -15.50 -1.44
N ASP A 229 3.44 -14.38 -2.07
CA ASP A 229 3.20 -14.24 -3.52
C ASP A 229 2.16 -15.22 -4.09
N ALA A 230 1.29 -15.78 -3.24
CA ALA A 230 0.17 -16.60 -3.67
C ALA A 230 -1.07 -15.73 -3.91
N ARG A 231 -1.89 -16.14 -4.88
CA ARG A 231 -3.09 -15.39 -5.27
C ARG A 231 -4.18 -15.54 -4.21
N ILE A 232 -4.90 -14.45 -3.91
CA ILE A 232 -5.93 -14.42 -2.85
C ILE A 232 -7.34 -14.33 -3.43
N GLN A 233 -8.20 -15.28 -3.08
CA GLN A 233 -9.63 -15.27 -3.37
C GLN A 233 -10.41 -14.42 -2.34
N GLY A 234 -11.53 -13.84 -2.77
CA GLY A 234 -12.52 -13.20 -1.89
C GLY A 234 -12.13 -11.79 -1.43
N VAL A 235 -11.07 -11.22 -2.00
CA VAL A 235 -10.63 -9.85 -1.69
C VAL A 235 -11.45 -8.86 -2.50
N THR A 236 -12.03 -7.86 -1.84
CA THR A 236 -12.73 -6.76 -2.51
C THR A 236 -11.72 -5.82 -3.18
N VAL A 237 -11.82 -5.72 -4.50
CA VAL A 237 -11.06 -4.79 -5.34
C VAL A 237 -12.00 -3.70 -5.82
N LYS A 238 -11.53 -2.46 -5.78
CA LYS A 238 -12.23 -1.28 -6.31
C LYS A 238 -11.43 -0.67 -7.46
N PHE A 239 -12.13 -0.03 -8.37
CA PHE A 239 -11.57 0.66 -9.53
C PHE A 239 -12.09 2.09 -9.61
N ALA A 240 -11.25 2.99 -10.14
CA ALA A 240 -11.65 4.35 -10.45
C ALA A 240 -10.85 4.88 -11.64
N ILE A 241 -11.44 5.81 -12.36
CA ILE A 241 -10.74 6.63 -13.35
C ILE A 241 -10.22 7.86 -12.62
N THR A 242 -8.90 8.03 -12.59
CA THR A 242 -8.25 9.17 -11.93
C THR A 242 -7.98 10.31 -12.91
N GLU A 243 -7.81 9.99 -14.20
CA GLU A 243 -7.60 10.95 -15.28
C GLU A 243 -8.23 10.44 -16.59
N GLY A 244 -8.72 11.34 -17.43
CA GLY A 244 -9.39 10.98 -18.68
C GLY A 244 -10.89 10.70 -18.51
N ASN A 245 -11.50 10.11 -19.54
CA ASN A 245 -12.95 9.86 -19.59
C ASN A 245 -13.25 8.44 -20.06
N GLY A 246 -14.21 7.80 -19.40
CA GLY A 246 -14.68 6.47 -19.73
C GLY A 246 -15.67 5.95 -18.71
N THR A 247 -16.04 4.68 -18.84
CA THR A 247 -16.91 3.98 -17.88
C THR A 247 -16.29 2.65 -17.47
N LEU A 248 -16.48 2.29 -16.21
CA LEU A 248 -16.10 1.00 -15.64
C LEU A 248 -17.38 0.23 -15.30
N ASP A 249 -17.47 -1.04 -15.69
CA ASP A 249 -18.60 -1.91 -15.35
C ASP A 249 -18.16 -3.37 -15.11
N PRO A 250 -18.26 -3.90 -13.88
CA PRO A 250 -18.51 -3.20 -12.61
C PRO A 250 -17.28 -2.42 -12.10
N ASP A 251 -17.44 -1.39 -11.28
CA ASP A 251 -16.32 -0.63 -10.68
C ASP A 251 -15.77 -1.23 -9.37
N ASN A 252 -16.37 -2.30 -8.86
CA ASN A 252 -15.91 -3.05 -7.70
C ASN A 252 -16.42 -4.49 -7.68
N GLY A 253 -15.71 -5.36 -6.98
CA GLY A 253 -16.12 -6.75 -6.78
C GLY A 253 -15.05 -7.56 -6.07
N THR A 254 -15.26 -8.88 -5.98
CA THR A 254 -14.37 -9.78 -5.23
C THR A 254 -13.54 -10.65 -6.16
N THR A 255 -12.29 -10.94 -5.76
CA THR A 255 -11.44 -11.85 -6.50
C THR A 255 -11.98 -13.28 -6.49
N ASN A 256 -11.88 -13.97 -7.63
CA ASN A 256 -12.25 -15.37 -7.80
C ASN A 256 -11.19 -16.34 -7.23
N ASP A 257 -11.39 -17.66 -7.43
CA ASP A 257 -10.44 -18.73 -7.00
C ASP A 257 -9.02 -18.57 -7.57
N SER A 258 -8.87 -17.84 -8.67
CA SER A 258 -7.57 -17.51 -9.27
C SER A 258 -7.00 -16.19 -8.75
N GLY A 259 -7.61 -15.59 -7.72
CA GLY A 259 -7.27 -14.30 -7.15
C GLY A 259 -7.45 -13.11 -8.08
N GLN A 260 -8.38 -13.23 -9.04
CA GLN A 260 -8.60 -12.24 -10.09
C GLN A 260 -9.99 -11.62 -10.00
N PHE A 261 -10.06 -10.33 -10.27
CA PHE A 261 -11.31 -9.60 -10.51
C PHE A 261 -11.20 -8.82 -11.82
N GLN A 262 -12.24 -8.88 -12.65
CA GLN A 262 -12.25 -8.30 -14.00
C GLN A 262 -13.35 -7.24 -14.10
N VAL A 263 -13.01 -6.12 -14.73
CA VAL A 263 -13.91 -5.02 -15.08
C VAL A 263 -13.83 -4.73 -16.57
N ASN A 264 -14.95 -4.32 -17.15
CA ASN A 264 -14.99 -3.75 -18.49
C ASN A 264 -14.69 -2.25 -18.43
N PHE A 265 -13.67 -1.80 -19.14
CA PHE A 265 -13.41 -0.38 -19.36
C PHE A 265 -13.82 0.01 -20.78
N THR A 266 -14.64 1.06 -20.91
CA THR A 266 -15.03 1.65 -22.18
C THR A 266 -14.51 3.08 -22.26
N GLY A 267 -13.62 3.36 -23.22
CA GLY A 267 -13.10 4.72 -23.45
C GLY A 267 -14.12 5.56 -24.22
N THR A 268 -14.54 6.70 -23.69
CA THR A 268 -15.59 7.54 -24.33
C THR A 268 -15.00 8.68 -25.17
N ASP A 269 -13.82 9.16 -24.80
CA ASP A 269 -13.15 10.28 -25.46
C ASP A 269 -11.80 9.86 -26.00
N ALA A 270 -11.34 10.52 -27.05
CA ALA A 270 -10.06 10.21 -27.67
C ALA A 270 -8.84 10.77 -26.93
N ASN A 271 -8.73 10.44 -25.64
CA ASN A 271 -7.64 10.83 -24.75
C ASN A 271 -7.18 9.63 -23.92
N ALA A 272 -5.90 9.61 -23.54
CA ALA A 272 -5.40 8.62 -22.60
C ALA A 272 -6.21 8.69 -21.29
N THR A 273 -6.55 7.51 -20.75
CA THR A 273 -7.30 7.38 -19.50
C THR A 273 -6.48 6.60 -18.49
N THR A 274 -6.36 7.13 -17.28
CA THR A 274 -5.66 6.50 -16.16
C THR A 274 -6.68 5.82 -15.27
N VAL A 275 -6.54 4.51 -15.08
CA VAL A 275 -7.37 3.70 -14.20
C VAL A 275 -6.53 3.21 -13.04
N VAL A 276 -7.04 3.34 -11.82
CA VAL A 276 -6.47 2.76 -10.61
C VAL A 276 -7.32 1.60 -10.14
N ALA A 277 -6.69 0.51 -9.75
CA ALA A 277 -7.31 -0.59 -9.01
C ALA A 277 -6.70 -0.65 -7.62
N TRP A 278 -7.52 -0.89 -6.60
CA TRP A 278 -7.02 -0.90 -5.24
C TRP A 278 -7.79 -1.84 -4.30
N VAL A 279 -7.12 -2.27 -3.24
CA VAL A 279 -7.69 -3.10 -2.18
C VAL A 279 -7.72 -2.34 -0.87
N GLU A 280 -8.84 -2.44 -0.15
CA GLU A 280 -8.97 -2.00 1.23
C GLU A 280 -9.12 -3.21 2.14
N GLY A 281 -8.55 -3.15 3.34
CA GLY A 281 -8.67 -4.20 4.34
C GLY A 281 -8.23 -3.75 5.73
N SER A 282 -8.51 -4.58 6.73
CA SER A 282 -8.15 -4.34 8.14
C SER A 282 -6.76 -4.92 8.45
N TYR A 283 -5.75 -4.49 7.68
CA TYR A 283 -4.37 -4.94 7.84
C TYR A 283 -3.49 -3.78 8.32
N GLY A 284 -2.37 -4.10 8.96
CA GLY A 284 -1.50 -3.09 9.54
C GLY A 284 -0.86 -2.21 8.47
N THR A 285 -0.76 -0.90 8.74
CA THR A 285 0.07 0.02 7.97
C THR A 285 1.29 0.39 8.79
N LEU A 286 2.49 0.20 8.23
CA LEU A 286 3.71 0.58 8.90
C LEU A 286 3.91 2.10 8.83
N LEU A 287 4.01 2.73 10.00
CA LEU A 287 4.44 4.11 10.14
C LEU A 287 5.88 4.10 10.62
N ARG A 288 6.80 4.57 9.79
CA ARG A 288 8.22 4.60 10.11
C ARG A 288 8.66 5.94 10.67
N GLY A 289 9.62 5.90 11.57
CA GLY A 289 10.41 7.06 11.92
C GLY A 289 11.04 7.76 10.71
N ASP A 290 11.23 9.08 10.79
CA ASP A 290 11.76 9.90 9.68
C ASP A 290 13.03 9.29 9.05
N ILE A 291 12.93 8.91 7.77
CA ILE A 291 14.04 8.37 6.95
C ILE A 291 15.10 9.46 6.66
N LEU A 292 14.75 10.74 6.77
CA LEU A 292 15.65 11.86 6.47
C LEU A 292 16.78 12.01 7.49
N TYR A 293 16.68 11.40 8.68
CA TYR A 293 17.70 11.45 9.73
C TYR A 293 18.14 10.04 10.19
N PRO A 294 18.90 9.29 9.36
CA PRO A 294 19.34 7.93 9.68
C PRO A 294 20.25 7.81 10.91
N SER A 295 20.76 8.93 11.43
CA SER A 295 21.58 8.99 12.65
C SER A 295 20.77 8.99 13.96
N SER A 296 19.44 9.07 13.90
CA SER A 296 18.55 8.98 15.06
C SER A 296 17.33 8.12 14.68
N PRO A 297 17.40 6.78 14.82
CA PRO A 297 16.27 5.93 14.49
C PRO A 297 15.05 6.37 15.29
N VAL A 298 14.02 6.85 14.60
CA VAL A 298 12.73 7.21 15.21
C VAL A 298 11.86 5.95 15.21
N GLN A 299 10.99 5.86 16.21
CA GLN A 299 10.10 4.72 16.47
C GLN A 299 9.27 4.29 15.26
N ASN A 300 9.07 2.97 15.11
CA ASN A 300 8.10 2.40 14.17
C ASN A 300 6.82 2.00 14.91
N VAL A 301 5.67 2.31 14.31
CA VAL A 301 4.35 1.90 14.83
C VAL A 301 3.52 1.29 13.70
N SER A 302 2.53 0.47 14.06
CA SER A 302 1.54 -0.06 13.12
C SER A 302 0.14 0.36 13.53
N THR A 303 -0.66 0.88 12.61
CA THR A 303 -2.06 1.20 12.90
C THR A 303 -2.93 -0.06 13.02
N ILE A 304 -3.99 0.02 13.83
CA ILE A 304 -4.99 -1.05 14.06
C ILE A 304 -6.02 -1.06 12.93
N THR A 305 -6.35 0.13 12.41
CA THR A 305 -7.37 0.30 11.37
C THR A 305 -7.03 1.50 10.50
N LEU A 306 -6.95 1.26 9.19
CA LEU A 306 -6.98 2.23 8.09
C LEU A 306 -6.21 3.55 8.29
N ILE A 307 -4.99 3.61 7.79
CA ILE A 307 -4.58 4.80 7.04
C ILE A 307 -4.74 4.44 5.55
N PRO A 308 -5.27 5.33 4.69
CA PRO A 308 -5.44 5.08 3.27
C PRO A 308 -4.08 4.91 2.59
N ARG A 309 -3.54 3.71 2.64
CA ARG A 309 -2.77 3.15 1.55
C ARG A 309 -3.39 1.82 1.23
N SER A 310 -4.38 1.94 0.37
CA SER A 310 -4.74 0.85 -0.49
C SER A 310 -3.51 0.33 -1.21
N ILE A 311 -3.36 -0.98 -1.29
CA ILE A 311 -2.44 -1.55 -2.27
C ILE A 311 -3.08 -1.22 -3.61
N GLU A 312 -2.42 -0.37 -4.37
CA GLU A 312 -2.95 0.21 -5.59
C GLU A 312 -2.01 -0.06 -6.75
N GLU A 313 -2.59 -0.23 -7.92
CA GLU A 313 -1.86 -0.32 -9.18
C GLU A 313 -2.58 0.54 -10.21
N LEU A 314 -1.81 1.25 -11.02
CA LEU A 314 -2.32 2.15 -12.04
C LEU A 314 -1.97 1.62 -13.42
N ILE A 315 -2.89 1.82 -14.36
CA ILE A 315 -2.66 1.59 -15.78
C ILE A 315 -3.11 2.81 -16.58
N VAL A 316 -2.32 3.18 -17.58
CA VAL A 316 -2.66 4.24 -18.53
C VAL A 316 -3.05 3.60 -19.85
N LEU A 317 -4.27 3.85 -20.31
CA LEU A 317 -4.83 3.29 -21.53
C LEU A 317 -4.95 4.39 -22.59
N PRO A 318 -4.20 4.29 -23.70
CA PRO A 318 -4.43 5.13 -24.87
C PRO A 318 -5.82 4.88 -25.45
N VAL A 319 -6.57 5.95 -25.73
CA VAL A 319 -7.86 5.89 -26.43
C VAL A 319 -7.79 6.66 -27.75
N PRO A 320 -7.34 6.03 -28.87
CA PRO A 320 -7.31 6.71 -30.15
C PRO A 320 -8.72 6.85 -30.75
N GLU A 321 -8.93 7.92 -31.54
CA GLU A 321 -10.15 8.10 -32.33
C GLU A 321 -10.36 6.92 -33.29
N GLN A 322 -11.61 6.50 -33.43
CA GLN A 322 -11.97 5.47 -34.40
C GLN A 322 -11.90 6.07 -35.81
N SER A 323 -10.82 5.76 -36.54
CA SER A 323 -10.67 6.20 -37.93
C SER A 323 -11.66 5.45 -38.82
N THR A 324 -12.74 6.10 -39.23
CA THR A 324 -13.67 5.56 -40.23
C THR A 324 -13.09 5.84 -41.62
N LEU A 325 -12.59 4.80 -42.28
CA LEU A 325 -12.14 4.92 -43.66
C LEU A 325 -13.38 4.94 -44.57
N VAL A 326 -13.91 6.13 -44.86
CA VAL A 326 -15.00 6.29 -45.82
C VAL A 326 -14.43 6.18 -47.22
N LEU A 327 -14.55 4.99 -47.83
CA LEU A 327 -14.33 4.81 -49.26
C LEU A 327 -15.46 5.52 -50.02
N THR A 328 -15.27 6.79 -50.38
CA THR A 328 -16.07 7.39 -51.45
C THR A 328 -15.60 6.81 -52.76
N SER A 329 -16.47 6.03 -53.42
CA SER A 329 -16.19 5.42 -54.70
C SER A 329 -16.16 6.48 -55.80
N THR A 330 -15.06 7.23 -55.91
CA THR A 330 -14.69 7.95 -57.12
C THR A 330 -13.19 8.23 -57.13
N GLY A 331 -12.43 7.24 -57.61
CA GLY A 331 -11.16 7.50 -58.29
C GLY A 331 -9.89 7.23 -57.48
N VAL A 332 -9.11 6.27 -58.02
CA VAL A 332 -7.68 5.99 -57.79
C VAL A 332 -7.31 5.36 -56.44
N LEU A 333 -6.98 4.05 -56.51
CA LEU A 333 -6.30 3.30 -55.47
C LEU A 333 -4.99 4.00 -55.07
N ALA A 334 -4.89 4.46 -53.83
CA ALA A 334 -3.62 4.59 -53.12
C ALA A 334 -3.54 3.46 -52.10
N LEU A 335 -2.68 2.47 -52.38
CA LEU A 335 -2.36 1.38 -51.47
C LEU A 335 -1.49 1.94 -50.33
N VAL A 336 -2.08 2.24 -49.18
CA VAL A 336 -1.30 2.50 -47.95
C VAL A 336 -1.17 1.17 -47.22
N GLY A 337 -0.03 0.50 -47.41
CA GLY A 337 0.31 -0.72 -46.69
C GLY A 337 0.67 -0.39 -45.24
N TYR A 338 -0.02 -1.02 -44.28
CA TYR A 338 0.48 -1.10 -42.91
C TYR A 338 1.65 -2.09 -42.86
N VAL A 339 2.82 -1.61 -42.44
CA VAL A 339 3.96 -2.49 -42.12
C VAL A 339 3.70 -3.09 -40.74
N THR A 340 3.36 -4.38 -40.70
CA THR A 340 3.33 -5.16 -39.47
C THR A 340 4.76 -5.56 -39.07
N TYR A 341 5.22 -5.09 -37.91
CA TYR A 341 6.51 -5.48 -37.35
C TYR A 341 6.34 -6.74 -36.49
N SER A 342 6.62 -7.92 -37.04
CA SER A 342 6.71 -9.15 -36.23
C SER A 342 8.16 -9.34 -35.75
N ARG A 343 8.41 -9.26 -34.44
CA ARG A 343 9.71 -9.68 -33.85
C ARG A 343 9.82 -11.20 -33.89
N ARG A 344 10.69 -11.76 -34.73
CA ARG A 344 11.15 -13.14 -34.58
C ARG A 344 12.12 -13.24 -33.39
N LYS A 345 11.77 -14.05 -32.39
CA LYS A 345 12.73 -14.56 -31.39
C LYS A 345 13.85 -15.30 -32.12
N LYS A 346 15.10 -14.89 -31.90
CA LYS A 346 16.29 -15.66 -32.27
C LYS A 346 16.41 -16.79 -31.24
N LYS A 347 16.41 -18.04 -31.71
CA LYS A 347 16.94 -19.17 -30.93
C LYS A 347 18.45 -18.96 -30.83
N GLU A 348 18.97 -18.89 -29.63
CA GLU A 348 20.38 -19.13 -29.36
C GLU A 348 20.57 -20.65 -29.28
N GLU A 349 21.61 -21.14 -29.98
CA GLU A 349 22.14 -22.51 -29.87
C GLU A 349 22.99 -22.66 -28.61
#